data_AF-A0A497AKV7-F1
#
_entry.id   AF-A0A497AKV7-F1
#
_cell.length_a   1.000
_cell.length_b   1.000
_cell.length_c   1.000
_cell.angle_alpha   90.00
_cell.angle_beta   90.00
_cell.angle_gamma   90.00
#
_symmetry.space_group_name_H-M   'P 1'
#
loop_
_entity.id
_entity.type
_entity.pdbx_description
1 polymer ?
#
loop_
_entity_poly.entity_id
_entity_poly.type
_entity_poly.pdbx_seq_one_letter_code
_entity_poly.pdbx_strand_id
1 'polypeptide(L)'
;ASAITSTVGGLTTTVQIPTGAVTESTALTYTALAITGQSDPTGFSFAGHAFDLDAYQSGVIVSGFTFSVPVTVTLHYADADIAGLDEDSLVLEYWNGSAWVDAACGDYDRHPTENWLSVPICHLSQFALFGEREYLIYLPLVLRNS
;
A
#
# COMPACT_ATOMS: atom_id res chain seq x y z
N ALA A 1 3.30 22.05 -1.82
CA ALA A 1 3.17 20.63 -1.44
C ALA A 1 2.33 20.55 -0.19
N SER A 2 1.44 19.55 -0.13
CA SER A 2 0.55 19.27 1.00
C SER A 2 0.64 17.79 1.35
N ALA A 3 0.12 17.37 2.51
CA ALA A 3 0.09 15.96 2.89
C ALA A 3 -1.21 15.60 3.63
N ILE A 4 -1.62 14.33 3.49
CA ILE A 4 -2.65 13.69 4.31
C ILE A 4 -1.96 12.60 5.12
N THR A 5 -2.18 12.56 6.43
CA THR A 5 -1.68 11.48 7.29
C THR A 5 -2.83 10.84 8.04
N SER A 6 -2.88 9.52 8.03
CA SER A 6 -3.87 8.71 8.74
C SER A 6 -3.18 7.61 9.53
N THR A 7 -3.61 7.41 10.77
CA THR A 7 -3.15 6.30 11.62
C THR A 7 -4.36 5.52 12.11
N VAL A 8 -4.47 4.26 11.68
CA VAL A 8 -5.57 3.37 12.07
C VAL A 8 -4.99 2.04 12.51
N GLY A 9 -5.35 1.58 13.72
CA GLY A 9 -4.85 0.31 14.25
C GLY A 9 -3.33 0.26 14.50
N GLY A 10 -2.65 1.41 14.54
CA GLY A 10 -1.18 1.49 14.65
C GLY A 10 -0.45 1.61 13.32
N LEU A 11 -1.16 1.40 12.20
CA LEU A 11 -0.64 1.54 10.85
C LEU A 11 -0.75 2.99 10.39
N THR A 12 0.37 3.60 9.99
CA THR A 12 0.40 4.98 9.51
C THR A 12 0.62 5.02 8.01
N THR A 13 -0.27 5.73 7.31
CA THR A 13 -0.13 6.07 5.89
C THR A 13 -0.05 7.57 5.74
N THR A 14 0.96 8.06 5.01
CA THR A 14 1.08 9.46 4.60
C THR A 14 1.02 9.57 3.09
N VAL A 15 0.22 10.50 2.56
CA VAL A 15 0.12 10.80 1.14
C VAL A 15 0.64 12.21 0.91
N GLN A 16 1.82 12.32 0.31
CA GLN A 16 2.45 13.59 -0.04
C GLN A 16 2.06 14.00 -1.46
N ILE A 17 1.48 15.20 -1.56
CA ILE A 17 0.96 15.78 -2.80
C ILE A 17 1.91 16.90 -3.23
N PRO A 18 2.77 16.69 -4.24
CA PRO A 18 3.69 17.72 -4.69
C PRO A 18 2.95 18.88 -5.37
N THR A 19 3.60 20.03 -5.45
CA THR A 19 3.09 21.16 -6.22
C THR A 19 2.96 20.76 -7.69
N GLY A 20 1.81 21.02 -8.29
CA GLY A 20 1.53 20.65 -9.69
C GLY A 20 0.94 19.25 -9.87
N ALA A 21 0.75 18.45 -8.82
CA ALA A 21 0.03 17.17 -8.92
C ALA A 21 -1.44 17.36 -9.35
N VAL A 22 -2.06 18.46 -8.93
CA VAL A 22 -3.44 18.85 -9.27
C VAL A 22 -3.46 20.26 -9.85
N THR A 23 -4.31 20.50 -10.85
CA THR A 23 -4.42 21.79 -11.57
C THR A 23 -5.61 22.63 -11.12
N GLU A 24 -6.66 21.97 -10.61
CA GLU A 24 -7.87 22.60 -10.07
C GLU A 24 -7.97 22.35 -8.56
N SER A 25 -8.78 23.16 -7.88
CA SER A 25 -9.06 23.00 -6.45
C SER A 25 -9.71 21.63 -6.18
N THR A 26 -8.89 20.67 -5.75
CA THR A 26 -9.25 19.26 -5.55
C THR A 26 -9.11 18.91 -4.07
N ALA A 27 -10.19 18.46 -3.46
CA ALA A 27 -10.14 17.89 -2.11
C ALA A 27 -9.87 16.39 -2.23
N LEU A 28 -8.78 15.93 -1.63
CA LEU A 28 -8.45 14.51 -1.55
C LEU A 28 -8.89 13.96 -0.19
N THR A 29 -9.49 12.78 -0.18
CA THR A 29 -9.90 12.08 1.04
C THR A 29 -9.21 10.74 1.15
N TYR A 30 -8.80 10.39 2.36
CA TYR A 30 -8.28 9.07 2.72
C TYR A 30 -9.31 8.36 3.59
N THR A 31 -9.67 7.13 3.19
CA THR A 31 -10.57 6.28 3.97
C THR A 31 -9.89 4.94 4.22
N ALA A 32 -9.58 4.63 5.49
CA ALA A 32 -9.07 3.30 5.83
C ALA A 32 -10.15 2.24 5.60
N LEU A 33 -9.74 1.08 5.08
CA LEU A 33 -10.63 -0.03 4.76
C LEU A 33 -10.29 -1.29 5.55
N ALA A 34 -11.29 -2.14 5.74
CA ALA A 34 -11.10 -3.55 6.01
C ALA A 34 -11.36 -4.31 4.70
N ILE A 35 -10.37 -5.01 4.16
CA ILE A 35 -10.57 -5.79 2.93
C ILE A 35 -11.43 -7.01 3.26
N THR A 36 -12.60 -7.10 2.63
CA THR A 36 -13.50 -8.24 2.76
C THR A 36 -13.95 -8.71 1.39
N GLY A 37 -13.75 -9.98 1.06
CA GLY A 37 -14.30 -10.61 -0.14
C GLY A 37 -13.44 -10.50 -1.41
N GLN A 38 -12.40 -9.68 -1.42
CA GLN A 38 -11.34 -9.72 -2.44
C GLN A 38 -10.30 -10.77 -2.03
N SER A 39 -9.91 -11.65 -2.96
CA SER A 39 -8.86 -12.62 -2.70
C SER A 39 -7.49 -11.97 -2.84
N ASP A 40 -6.55 -12.36 -1.97
CA ASP A 40 -5.15 -11.97 -2.08
C ASP A 40 -4.55 -12.43 -3.43
N PRO A 41 -3.54 -11.73 -3.97
CA PRO A 41 -2.78 -12.21 -5.13
C PRO A 41 -2.15 -13.57 -4.86
N THR A 42 -1.98 -14.38 -5.91
CA THR A 42 -1.37 -15.70 -5.76
C THR A 42 0.07 -15.56 -5.28
N GLY A 43 0.42 -16.23 -4.16
CA GLY A 43 1.75 -16.14 -3.54
C GLY A 43 1.88 -15.02 -2.50
N PHE A 44 0.96 -14.05 -2.49
CA PHE A 44 0.99 -12.90 -1.59
C PHE A 44 -0.07 -12.97 -0.50
N SER A 45 0.18 -12.35 0.65
CA SER A 45 -0.82 -12.14 1.70
C SER A 45 -0.92 -10.66 2.09
N PHE A 46 -2.11 -10.27 2.57
CA PHE A 46 -2.39 -8.92 3.05
C PHE A 46 -1.44 -8.50 4.19
N ALA A 47 -0.87 -7.29 4.06
CA ALA A 47 0.13 -6.71 4.96
C ALA A 47 -0.45 -5.55 5.81
N GLY A 48 -1.72 -5.65 6.19
CA GLY A 48 -2.35 -4.75 7.17
C GLY A 48 -2.90 -3.42 6.64
N HIS A 49 -2.32 -2.84 5.58
CA HIS A 49 -2.80 -1.56 5.03
C HIS A 49 -3.81 -1.73 3.91
N ALA A 50 -5.00 -1.13 4.07
CA ALA A 50 -5.96 -0.95 2.98
C ALA A 50 -6.67 0.40 3.08
N PHE A 51 -6.87 1.08 1.96
CA PHE A 51 -7.51 2.39 1.95
C PHE A 51 -8.04 2.78 0.57
N ASP A 52 -9.05 3.65 0.54
CA ASP A 52 -9.45 4.41 -0.64
C ASP A 52 -8.81 5.80 -0.61
N LEU A 53 -8.40 6.26 -1.79
CA LEU A 53 -8.19 7.68 -2.05
C LEU A 53 -9.20 8.17 -3.08
N ASP A 54 -9.95 9.21 -2.74
CA ASP A 54 -10.93 9.83 -3.62
C ASP A 54 -10.63 11.32 -3.83
N ALA A 55 -11.01 11.83 -5.00
CA ALA A 55 -10.95 13.25 -5.32
C ALA A 55 -12.35 13.84 -5.43
N TYR A 56 -12.51 15.03 -4.87
CA TYR A 56 -13.70 15.84 -5.00
C TYR A 56 -13.35 17.21 -5.58
N GLN A 57 -14.10 17.61 -6.61
CA GLN A 57 -14.05 18.95 -7.19
C GLN A 57 -15.43 19.57 -7.07
N SER A 58 -15.50 20.78 -6.49
CA SER A 58 -16.77 21.43 -6.17
C SER A 58 -17.75 20.55 -5.36
N GLY A 59 -17.21 19.66 -4.51
CA GLY A 59 -17.98 18.73 -3.69
C GLY A 59 -18.50 17.48 -4.41
N VAL A 60 -18.16 17.27 -5.68
CA VAL A 60 -18.55 16.10 -6.48
C VAL A 60 -17.35 15.18 -6.66
N ILE A 61 -17.57 13.86 -6.50
CA ILE A 61 -16.52 12.85 -6.73
C ILE A 61 -16.07 12.84 -8.19
N VAL A 62 -14.77 12.77 -8.41
CA VAL A 62 -14.16 12.71 -9.75
C VAL A 62 -13.66 11.29 -10.00
N SER A 63 -14.42 10.53 -10.79
CA SER A 63 -14.02 9.17 -11.18
C SER A 63 -12.87 9.20 -12.20
N GLY A 64 -11.94 8.24 -12.08
CA GLY A 64 -10.80 8.14 -13.00
C GLY A 64 -9.80 9.30 -12.89
N PHE A 65 -9.74 9.97 -11.73
CA PHE A 65 -8.80 11.05 -11.49
C PHE A 65 -7.35 10.58 -11.64
N THR A 66 -6.54 11.36 -12.36
CA THR A 66 -5.11 11.13 -12.55
C THR A 66 -4.33 12.38 -12.14
N PHE A 67 -3.18 12.16 -11.52
CA PHE A 67 -2.30 13.26 -11.12
C PHE A 67 -1.42 13.70 -12.30
N SER A 68 -1.17 15.00 -12.42
CA SER A 68 -0.26 15.55 -13.44
C SER A 68 1.22 15.29 -13.10
N VAL A 69 1.52 15.06 -11.83
CA VAL A 69 2.81 14.63 -11.29
C VAL A 69 2.52 13.57 -10.22
N PRO A 70 3.28 12.46 -10.12
CA PRO A 70 3.01 11.42 -9.14
C PRO A 70 2.90 11.97 -7.70
N VAL A 71 1.96 11.42 -6.92
CA VAL A 71 1.91 11.62 -5.47
C VAL A 71 2.63 10.47 -4.79
N THR A 72 3.25 10.72 -3.65
CA THR A 72 3.98 9.68 -2.90
C THR A 72 3.10 9.18 -1.76
N VAL A 73 2.92 7.86 -1.67
CA VAL A 73 2.30 7.21 -0.51
C VAL A 73 3.40 6.57 0.33
N THR A 74 3.52 6.95 1.59
CA THR A 74 4.46 6.35 2.55
C THR A 74 3.66 5.52 3.54
N LEU A 75 4.01 4.24 3.69
CA LEU A 75 3.37 3.30 4.60
C LEU A 75 4.39 2.87 5.66
N HIS A 76 4.02 3.02 6.93
CA HIS A 76 4.77 2.49 8.06
C HIS A 76 4.05 1.27 8.63
N TYR A 77 4.80 0.21 8.88
CA TYR A 77 4.32 -1.06 9.42
C TYR A 77 5.13 -1.46 10.67
N ALA A 78 4.64 -2.42 11.44
CA ALA A 78 5.42 -3.12 12.45
C ALA A 78 5.72 -4.55 12.00
N ASP A 79 6.78 -5.16 12.52
CA ASP A 79 7.17 -6.55 12.22
C ASP A 79 6.01 -7.54 12.44
N ALA A 80 5.15 -7.25 13.43
CA ALA A 80 3.98 -8.06 13.73
C ALA A 80 2.90 -8.01 12.63
N ASP A 81 2.80 -6.90 11.89
CA ASP A 81 1.80 -6.70 10.84
C ASP A 81 2.17 -7.47 9.56
N ILE A 82 3.46 -7.73 9.36
CA ILE A 82 4.01 -8.43 8.19
C ILE A 82 4.58 -9.80 8.54
N ALA A 83 4.28 -10.32 9.73
CA ALA A 83 4.85 -11.58 10.20
C ALA A 83 4.54 -12.74 9.23
N GLY A 84 5.60 -13.39 8.72
CA GLY A 84 5.49 -14.47 7.73
C GLY A 84 5.42 -14.00 6.27
N LEU A 85 5.67 -12.71 6.02
CA LEU A 85 5.85 -12.14 4.69
C LEU A 85 7.31 -11.77 4.48
N ASP A 86 7.77 -11.83 3.22
CA ASP A 86 9.06 -11.30 2.82
C ASP A 86 8.95 -9.77 2.77
N GLU A 87 9.62 -9.09 3.70
CA GLU A 87 9.55 -7.64 3.85
C GLU A 87 10.04 -6.89 2.60
N ASP A 88 11.05 -7.43 1.90
CA ASP A 88 11.57 -6.81 0.68
C ASP A 88 10.56 -6.89 -0.48
N SER A 89 9.61 -7.82 -0.40
CA SER A 89 8.58 -8.04 -1.42
C SER A 89 7.32 -7.17 -1.25
N LEU A 90 7.22 -6.36 -0.19
CA LEU A 90 6.00 -5.60 0.11
C LEU A 90 5.57 -4.71 -1.07
N VAL A 91 4.36 -4.90 -1.60
CA VAL A 91 3.87 -4.21 -2.80
C VAL A 91 2.54 -3.54 -2.49
N LEU A 92 2.42 -2.28 -2.87
CA LEU A 92 1.15 -1.56 -2.80
C LEU A 92 0.41 -1.83 -4.11
N GLU A 93 -0.71 -2.54 -4.02
CA GLU A 93 -1.53 -2.86 -5.18
C GLU A 93 -2.84 -2.09 -5.15
N TYR A 94 -3.42 -1.85 -6.32
CA TYR A 94 -4.76 -1.30 -6.47
C TYR A 94 -5.71 -2.34 -7.05
N TRP A 95 -6.98 -2.25 -6.66
CA TRP A 95 -8.02 -3.11 -7.23
C TRP A 95 -8.50 -2.55 -8.56
N ASN A 96 -8.29 -3.30 -9.65
CA ASN A 96 -8.73 -2.87 -10.99
C ASN A 96 -10.17 -3.28 -11.35
N GLY A 97 -10.90 -3.89 -10.41
CA GLY A 97 -12.24 -4.46 -10.62
C GLY A 97 -12.27 -5.99 -10.72
N SER A 98 -11.13 -6.63 -11.00
CA SER A 98 -11.03 -8.10 -11.14
C SER A 98 -9.83 -8.71 -10.43
N ALA A 99 -8.73 -7.96 -10.31
CA ALA A 99 -7.50 -8.38 -9.66
C ALA A 99 -6.82 -7.18 -8.99
N TRP A 100 -5.95 -7.50 -8.04
CA TRP A 100 -4.98 -6.56 -7.54
C TRP A 100 -3.80 -6.45 -8.54
N VAL A 101 -3.31 -5.24 -8.73
CA VAL A 101 -2.22 -4.90 -9.65
C VAL A 101 -1.34 -3.86 -8.99
N ASP A 102 -0.02 -3.91 -9.20
CA ASP A 102 0.93 -2.92 -8.67
C ASP A 102 0.47 -1.48 -8.98
N ALA A 103 0.37 -0.67 -7.92
CA ALA A 103 -0.07 0.72 -7.98
C ALA A 103 1.05 1.70 -8.36
N ALA A 104 2.30 1.23 -8.30
CA ALA A 104 3.43 2.10 -8.53
C ALA A 104 3.50 2.57 -10.00
N CYS A 105 3.70 3.86 -10.19
CA CYS A 105 4.04 4.44 -11.48
C CYS A 105 5.50 4.89 -11.58
N GLY A 106 6.34 4.36 -10.68
CA GLY A 106 7.77 4.60 -10.57
C GLY A 106 8.40 3.64 -9.56
N ASP A 107 9.64 3.91 -9.17
CA ASP A 107 10.36 3.03 -8.25
C ASP A 107 9.87 3.16 -6.80
N TYR A 108 9.87 2.04 -6.09
CA TYR A 108 9.67 2.01 -4.64
C TYR A 108 10.91 2.52 -3.91
N ASP A 109 10.70 3.25 -2.82
CA ASP A 109 11.74 3.52 -1.83
C ASP A 109 11.46 2.64 -0.60
N ARG A 110 12.37 1.71 -0.30
CA ARG A 110 12.15 0.66 0.71
C ARG A 110 13.19 0.79 1.82
N HIS A 111 12.71 0.83 3.06
CA HIS A 111 13.55 0.94 4.25
C HIS A 111 13.13 -0.14 5.27
N PRO A 112 13.40 -1.42 4.99
CA PRO A 112 13.01 -2.53 5.87
C PRO A 112 13.61 -2.39 7.28
N THR A 113 14.83 -1.89 7.40
CA THR A 113 15.44 -1.64 8.72
C THR A 113 14.74 -0.55 9.56
N GLU A 114 13.89 0.25 8.92
CA GLU A 114 13.12 1.33 9.54
C GLU A 114 11.59 1.08 9.47
N ASN A 115 11.19 -0.07 8.94
CA ASN A 115 9.81 -0.54 8.77
C ASN A 115 8.90 0.43 7.99
N TRP A 116 9.39 0.95 6.87
CA TRP A 116 8.57 1.75 5.98
C TRP A 116 8.93 1.60 4.50
N LEU A 117 7.96 1.88 3.64
CA LEU A 117 8.15 2.02 2.20
C LEU A 117 7.37 3.19 1.63
N SER A 118 7.89 3.81 0.57
CA SER A 118 7.21 4.85 -0.20
C SER A 118 6.99 4.43 -1.64
N VAL A 119 5.80 4.74 -2.16
CA VAL A 119 5.32 4.33 -3.48
C VAL A 119 4.81 5.55 -4.24
N PRO A 120 5.37 5.88 -5.42
CA PRO A 120 4.78 6.89 -6.30
C PRO A 120 3.54 6.33 -7.00
N ILE A 121 2.39 6.98 -6.83
CA ILE A 121 1.13 6.62 -7.52
C ILE A 121 0.66 7.76 -8.42
N CYS A 122 -0.04 7.40 -9.49
CA CYS A 122 -0.47 8.33 -10.55
C CYS A 122 -1.98 8.49 -10.67
N HIS A 123 -2.75 7.69 -9.92
CA HIS A 123 -4.21 7.71 -9.96
C HIS A 123 -4.80 7.45 -8.58
N LEU A 124 -6.11 7.62 -8.49
CA LEU A 124 -6.92 7.36 -7.31
C LEU A 124 -7.67 6.04 -7.46
N SER A 125 -7.65 5.22 -6.42
CA SER A 125 -8.21 3.86 -6.41
C SER A 125 -8.38 3.35 -4.97
N GLN A 126 -8.94 2.15 -4.86
CA GLN A 126 -8.77 1.30 -3.69
C GLN A 126 -7.38 0.68 -3.72
N PHE A 127 -6.63 0.82 -2.62
CA PHE A 127 -5.29 0.29 -2.46
C PHE A 127 -5.18 -0.68 -1.28
N ALA A 128 -4.23 -1.59 -1.39
CA ALA A 128 -3.90 -2.57 -0.37
C ALA A 128 -2.41 -2.93 -0.41
N LEU A 129 -1.78 -3.06 0.75
CA LEU A 129 -0.40 -3.55 0.84
C LEU A 129 -0.41 -5.08 0.96
N PHE A 130 0.43 -5.74 0.18
CA PHE A 130 0.64 -7.18 0.21
C PHE A 130 2.14 -7.49 0.31
N GLY A 131 2.49 -8.72 0.70
CA GLY A 131 3.85 -9.24 0.60
C GLY A 131 3.83 -10.72 0.20
N GLU A 132 4.89 -11.19 -0.47
CA GLU A 132 5.10 -12.62 -0.73
C GLU A 132 5.17 -13.38 0.60
N ARG A 133 4.59 -14.56 0.65
CA ARG A 133 4.66 -15.41 1.85
C ARG A 133 6.07 -15.98 2.00
N GLU A 134 6.66 -15.82 3.18
CA GLU A 134 7.88 -16.55 3.51
C GLU A 134 7.55 -18.03 3.76
N TYR A 135 8.11 -18.90 2.91
CA TYR A 135 8.05 -20.34 3.11
C TYR A 135 9.23 -20.78 3.97
N LEU A 136 9.05 -20.82 5.29
CA LEU A 136 10.03 -21.44 6.19
C LEU A 136 9.96 -22.98 6.06
N ILE A 137 10.86 -23.54 5.27
CA ILE A 137 11.07 -25.00 5.21
C ILE A 137 11.91 -25.41 6.43
N TYR A 138 11.27 -26.03 7.42
CA TYR A 138 11.98 -26.64 8.55
C TYR A 138 12.43 -28.05 8.19
N LEU A 139 13.74 -28.27 8.04
CA LEU A 139 14.30 -29.62 7.98
C LEU A 139 14.36 -30.24 9.40
N PRO A 140 13.86 -31.46 9.61
CA PRO A 140 14.02 -32.15 10.88
C PRO A 140 15.49 -32.56 11.09
N LEU A 141 16.06 -32.18 12.23
CA LEU A 141 17.39 -32.62 12.65
C LEU A 141 17.29 -34.04 13.23
N VAL A 142 17.87 -35.03 12.53
CA VAL A 142 17.97 -36.41 13.03
C VAL A 142 19.31 -36.62 13.72
N LEU A 143 19.29 -36.66 15.05
CA LEU A 143 20.43 -37.08 15.87
C LEU A 143 20.41 -38.60 16.04
N ARG A 144 21.45 -39.28 15.54
CA ARG A 144 21.74 -40.68 15.89
C ARG A 144 22.66 -40.70 17.11
N ASN A 145 22.15 -41.17 18.25
CA ASN A 145 22.96 -41.48 19.41
C ASN A 145 23.67 -42.82 19.17
N SER A 146 25.00 -42.85 19.35
CA SER A 146 25.83 -44.07 19.27
C SER A 146 25.72 -44.89 20.56
#